data_AF-A0A178MKD5-F1
#
_entry.id   AF-A0A178MKD5-F1
#
_cell.length_a   1.000
_cell.length_b   1.000
_cell.length_c   1.000
_cell.angle_alpha   90.00
_cell.angle_beta   90.00
_cell.angle_gamma   90.00
#
_symmetry.space_group_name_H-M   'P 1'
#
loop_
_entity.id
_entity.type
_entity.pdbx_description
1 polymer ?
#
loop_
_entity_poly.entity_id
_entity_poly.type
_entity_poly.pdbx_seq_one_letter_code
_entity_poly.pdbx_strand_id
1 'polypeptide(L)'
;MRHLLAIFIALTLLIPAGSRLPLAVAPANPPPIRTPACPQPIYPDAAAMLAVLPQANYDCTEQIAAALRPRIEPEHVTALLDIASDATVDDRTRRNALRILGRLAESGPATRARELMAQQQGAVQATAITLLEREHDNFLLQDAVWLLDGIYYPSWAAATALEQVALTAGYAPALRYRAARARARLIAAERGPLSVGAHEFIAAALASADPGVRTAAAEAISFLRDDQLGERAMWQHAVAAALAAEQPLQVATDSGDPRGAALLTFLESTPTVLTARAALARAADRLAGEWAAAPRFTAVRQAYEQLALPVEATTPTVTLRTGPAAATDADMLAATVTNAYAQTRRLLGPVGDTPIPGEERMPLRVLIFPSQAAYRDYMRAFTPFTVDVDGIYDVQQNTLYSYRRGEGQTANTLDATLRHETAHAVTAAYLFPGQWLSPGYHAEPKGWFDEGLAEVMAAQTQPKGPLQPHRRHLATICALPLKPALADLVARREGYDQYGMFDYPAAWALMHFLLTERPAAAAAFSHAWRTQTYRLRDWPQLGGWPDWAAAEADWHAAIDRWCQ
;
A
#
# COMPACT_ATOMS: atom_id res chain seq x y z
N MET A 1 25.74 -33.48 42.59
CA MET A 1 24.72 -32.71 41.84
C MET A 1 24.66 -31.23 42.21
N ARG A 2 24.64 -30.83 43.51
CA ARG A 2 24.63 -29.40 43.90
C ARG A 2 25.86 -28.58 43.46
N HIS A 3 27.05 -29.18 43.39
CA HIS A 3 28.26 -28.48 42.91
C HIS A 3 28.36 -28.35 41.38
N LEU A 4 27.71 -29.23 40.61
CA LEU A 4 27.62 -29.12 39.15
C LEU A 4 26.62 -28.03 38.72
N LEU A 5 25.54 -27.84 39.49
CA LEU A 5 24.56 -26.78 39.25
C LEU A 5 25.12 -25.37 39.54
N ALA A 6 25.96 -25.24 40.58
CA ALA A 6 26.60 -23.97 40.92
C ALA A 6 27.65 -23.52 39.86
N ILE A 7 28.37 -24.46 39.25
CA ILE A 7 29.33 -24.18 38.18
C ILE A 7 28.59 -23.79 36.88
N PHE A 8 27.45 -24.40 36.59
CA PHE A 8 26.65 -24.05 35.42
C PHE A 8 26.01 -22.65 35.55
N ILE A 9 25.55 -22.27 36.74
CA ILE A 9 24.99 -20.93 37.02
C ILE A 9 26.09 -19.86 37.01
N ALA A 10 27.30 -20.18 37.49
CA ALA A 10 28.44 -19.26 37.45
C ALA A 10 28.99 -19.06 36.02
N LEU A 11 28.93 -20.07 35.14
CA LEU A 11 29.32 -19.92 33.73
C LEU A 11 28.29 -19.13 32.89
N THR A 12 27.00 -19.19 33.22
CA THR A 12 25.98 -18.36 32.55
C THR A 12 26.00 -16.89 32.97
N LEU A 13 26.65 -16.56 34.09
CA LEU A 13 26.84 -15.17 34.57
C LEU A 13 28.16 -14.53 34.09
N LEU A 14 28.96 -15.25 33.29
CA LEU A 14 30.19 -14.77 32.66
C LEU A 14 30.05 -14.67 31.12
N ILE A 15 28.82 -14.55 30.61
CA ILE A 15 28.62 -14.06 29.24
C ILE A 15 28.81 -12.55 29.31
N PRO A 16 29.85 -11.97 28.68
CA PRO A 16 29.99 -10.52 28.64
C PRO A 16 28.71 -9.93 28.03
N ALA A 17 28.16 -8.92 28.70
CA ALA A 17 27.12 -8.05 28.14
C ALA A 17 27.71 -7.34 26.91
N GLY A 18 27.74 -8.02 25.77
CA GLY A 18 28.57 -7.61 24.65
C GLY A 18 28.77 -8.64 23.54
N SER A 19 28.19 -9.85 23.62
CA SER A 19 28.09 -10.73 22.43
C SER A 19 27.08 -10.18 21.42
N ARG A 20 27.39 -9.01 20.86
CA ARG A 20 26.81 -8.56 19.60
C ARG A 20 27.54 -9.36 18.52
N LEU A 21 26.80 -10.18 17.78
CA LEU A 21 27.30 -10.68 16.51
C LEU A 21 27.84 -9.47 15.71
N PRO A 22 29.01 -9.59 15.07
CA PRO A 22 29.53 -8.50 14.24
C PRO A 22 28.48 -8.14 13.19
N LEU A 23 28.24 -6.83 13.00
CA LEU A 23 27.32 -6.34 11.99
C LEU A 23 27.66 -6.96 10.63
N ALA A 24 26.64 -7.31 9.85
CA ALA A 24 26.78 -7.76 8.48
C ALA A 24 27.69 -6.79 7.72
N VAL A 25 28.64 -7.37 6.98
CA VAL A 25 29.68 -6.60 6.29
C VAL A 25 29.01 -5.75 5.21
N ALA A 26 29.28 -4.45 5.22
CA ALA A 26 28.84 -3.58 4.14
C ALA A 26 29.41 -4.10 2.80
N PRO A 27 28.69 -3.96 1.68
CA PRO A 27 29.23 -4.32 0.38
C PRO A 27 30.56 -3.59 0.17
N ALA A 28 31.61 -4.32 -0.24
CA ALA A 28 32.94 -3.75 -0.45
C ALA A 28 32.93 -2.60 -1.47
N ASN A 29 32.03 -2.70 -2.46
CA ASN A 29 31.73 -1.64 -3.41
C ASN A 29 30.21 -1.44 -3.41
N PRO A 30 29.65 -0.52 -2.61
CA PRO A 30 28.25 -0.19 -2.72
C PRO A 30 27.97 0.38 -4.12
N PRO A 31 26.71 0.29 -4.62
CA PRO A 31 26.36 0.92 -5.90
C PRO A 31 26.66 2.43 -5.88
N PRO A 32 26.49 3.18 -6.98
CA PRO A 32 26.45 4.65 -6.90
C PRO A 32 25.25 5.13 -6.09
N ILE A 33 25.33 6.31 -5.47
CA ILE A 33 24.15 6.96 -4.86
C ILE A 33 23.34 7.54 -6.02
N ARG A 34 22.16 6.98 -6.30
CA ARG A 34 21.22 7.50 -7.29
C ARG A 34 19.94 7.93 -6.60
N THR A 35 19.69 9.24 -6.64
CA THR A 35 18.55 9.89 -5.99
C THR A 35 17.92 10.91 -6.94
N PRO A 36 17.40 10.48 -8.12
CA PRO A 36 16.90 11.40 -9.15
C PRO A 36 15.74 12.32 -8.71
N ALA A 37 15.05 12.00 -7.62
CA ALA A 37 14.01 12.85 -7.04
C ALA A 37 14.53 13.87 -6.02
N CYS A 38 15.82 13.82 -5.67
CA CYS A 38 16.46 14.77 -4.77
C CYS A 38 17.03 15.99 -5.51
N PRO A 39 17.38 17.08 -4.79
CA PRO A 39 17.97 18.27 -5.41
C PRO A 39 19.21 17.99 -6.27
N GLN A 40 20.01 16.98 -5.90
CA GLN A 40 21.04 16.39 -6.75
C GLN A 40 20.70 14.93 -7.06
N PRO A 41 20.88 14.49 -8.32
CA PRO A 41 20.58 13.11 -8.71
C PRO A 41 21.63 12.11 -8.19
N ILE A 42 22.80 12.60 -7.75
CA ILE A 42 23.94 11.82 -7.26
C ILE A 42 24.61 12.59 -6.13
N TYR A 43 25.07 11.86 -5.10
CA TYR A 43 25.88 12.41 -4.00
C TYR A 43 27.20 11.63 -3.86
N PRO A 44 28.27 12.28 -3.37
CA PRO A 44 29.58 11.63 -3.21
C PRO A 44 29.61 10.61 -2.06
N ASP A 45 28.87 10.86 -0.98
CA ASP A 45 28.84 10.02 0.22
C ASP A 45 27.50 10.16 0.99
N ALA A 46 27.36 9.36 2.06
CA ALA A 46 26.16 9.34 2.89
C ALA A 46 25.96 10.63 3.70
N ALA A 47 27.03 11.32 4.11
CA ALA A 47 26.93 12.56 4.86
C ALA A 47 26.38 13.70 3.98
N ALA A 48 26.90 13.84 2.76
CA ALA A 48 26.41 14.79 1.76
C ALA A 48 24.95 14.53 1.39
N MET A 49 24.55 13.26 1.31
CA MET A 49 23.17 12.86 1.07
C MET A 49 22.24 13.18 2.26
N LEU A 50 22.67 12.94 3.50
CA LEU A 50 21.87 13.26 4.69
C LEU A 50 21.77 14.78 4.94
N ALA A 51 22.75 15.56 4.50
CA ALA A 51 22.71 17.02 4.59
C ALA A 51 21.56 17.66 3.79
N VAL A 52 20.98 16.94 2.81
CA VAL A 52 19.85 17.45 2.01
C VAL A 52 18.48 17.13 2.59
N LEU A 53 18.38 16.46 3.74
CA LEU A 53 17.10 16.15 4.39
C LEU A 53 16.15 17.35 4.57
N PRO A 54 16.64 18.57 4.89
CA PRO A 54 15.77 19.74 4.98
C PRO A 54 15.11 20.14 3.66
N GLN A 55 15.66 19.70 2.53
CA GLN A 55 15.14 19.98 1.18
C GLN A 55 14.42 18.77 0.57
N ALA A 56 14.46 17.62 1.24
CA ALA A 56 13.88 16.38 0.74
C ALA A 56 12.35 16.42 0.81
N ASN A 57 11.70 16.24 -0.34
CA ASN A 57 10.30 15.84 -0.40
C ASN A 57 10.18 14.33 -0.12
N TYR A 58 8.96 13.81 -0.16
CA TYR A 58 8.68 12.40 0.09
C TYR A 58 9.51 11.44 -0.78
N ASP A 59 9.52 11.65 -2.11
CA ASP A 59 10.24 10.78 -3.05
C ASP A 59 11.75 10.81 -2.82
N CYS A 60 12.30 12.00 -2.55
CA CYS A 60 13.69 12.15 -2.19
C CYS A 60 14.01 11.41 -0.87
N THR A 61 13.16 11.53 0.16
CA THR A 61 13.35 10.81 1.44
C THR A 61 13.35 9.29 1.25
N GLU A 62 12.48 8.74 0.41
CA GLU A 62 12.47 7.31 0.08
C GLU A 62 13.76 6.87 -0.62
N GLN A 63 14.23 7.66 -1.59
CA GLN A 63 15.46 7.38 -2.32
C GLN A 63 16.70 7.53 -1.43
N ILE A 64 16.72 8.50 -0.51
CA ILE A 64 17.76 8.63 0.51
C ILE A 64 17.79 7.37 1.37
N ALA A 65 16.64 6.89 1.85
CA ALA A 65 16.58 5.67 2.65
C ALA A 65 17.12 4.45 1.88
N ALA A 66 16.68 4.26 0.63
CA ALA A 66 17.13 3.16 -0.22
C ALA A 66 18.64 3.24 -0.50
N ALA A 67 19.16 4.42 -0.81
CA ALA A 67 20.59 4.64 -1.02
C ALA A 67 21.40 4.53 0.28
N LEU A 68 20.83 4.81 1.45
CA LEU A 68 21.54 4.69 2.71
C LEU A 68 21.69 3.23 3.16
N ARG A 69 20.71 2.36 2.87
CA ARG A 69 20.69 0.93 3.31
C ARG A 69 22.02 0.18 3.16
N PRO A 70 22.70 0.15 2.00
CA PRO A 70 23.95 -0.59 1.85
C PRO A 70 25.17 0.11 2.45
N ARG A 71 25.04 1.34 2.98
CA ARG A 71 26.15 2.19 3.46
C ARG A 71 25.97 2.65 4.91
N ILE A 72 24.92 2.17 5.58
CA ILE A 72 24.55 2.65 6.90
C ILE A 72 25.59 2.26 7.96
N GLU A 73 25.87 3.21 8.84
CA GLU A 73 26.80 3.09 9.96
C GLU A 73 26.14 3.61 11.25
N PRO A 74 26.63 3.22 12.45
CA PRO A 74 26.03 3.65 13.71
C PRO A 74 25.86 5.17 13.85
N GLU A 75 26.83 5.95 13.39
CA GLU A 75 26.81 7.42 13.40
C GLU A 75 25.65 8.02 12.59
N HIS A 76 25.26 7.38 11.48
CA HIS A 76 24.13 7.82 10.67
C HIS A 76 22.81 7.62 11.42
N VAL A 77 22.67 6.53 12.17
CA VAL A 77 21.46 6.28 12.99
C VAL A 77 21.39 7.28 14.14
N THR A 78 22.51 7.56 14.80
CA THR A 78 22.58 8.61 15.83
C THR A 78 22.18 9.98 15.26
N ALA A 79 22.76 10.39 14.11
CA ALA A 79 22.41 11.66 13.48
C ALA A 79 20.91 11.77 13.15
N LEU A 80 20.30 10.70 12.64
CA LEU A 80 18.85 10.67 12.34
C LEU A 80 18.00 10.75 13.62
N LEU A 81 18.41 10.09 14.71
CA LEU A 81 17.72 10.17 16.00
C LEU A 81 17.83 11.57 16.61
N ASP A 82 19.01 12.19 16.53
CA ASP A 82 19.26 13.55 17.00
C ASP A 82 18.34 14.52 16.24
N ILE A 83 18.33 14.45 14.90
CA ILE A 83 17.43 15.24 14.04
C ILE A 83 15.97 15.05 14.44
N ALA A 84 15.50 13.81 14.64
CA ALA A 84 14.11 13.55 14.98
C ALA A 84 13.70 14.11 16.36
N SER A 85 14.63 14.09 17.31
CA SER A 85 14.37 14.49 18.71
C SER A 85 14.54 16.00 18.97
N ASP A 86 15.26 16.71 18.11
CA ASP A 86 15.54 18.14 18.28
C ASP A 86 14.34 19.00 17.89
N ALA A 87 13.68 19.61 18.88
CA ALA A 87 12.54 20.48 18.69
C ALA A 87 12.88 21.82 18.00
N THR A 88 14.17 22.14 17.80
CA THR A 88 14.60 23.31 17.02
C THR A 88 14.66 23.06 15.52
N VAL A 89 14.65 21.78 15.12
CA VAL A 89 14.56 21.36 13.71
C VAL A 89 13.11 21.40 13.27
N ASP A 90 12.86 21.79 12.01
CA ASP A 90 11.49 21.84 11.48
C ASP A 90 10.85 20.44 11.38
N ASP A 91 9.54 20.37 11.58
CA ASP A 91 8.81 19.09 11.67
C ASP A 91 8.93 18.22 10.41
N ARG A 92 9.06 18.82 9.22
CA ARG A 92 9.25 18.06 7.97
C ARG A 92 10.60 17.34 7.99
N THR A 93 11.66 18.02 8.40
CA THR A 93 13.00 17.41 8.51
C THR A 93 13.03 16.32 9.58
N ARG A 94 12.42 16.56 10.75
CA ARG A 94 12.27 15.56 11.83
C ARG A 94 11.52 14.32 11.34
N ARG A 95 10.43 14.54 10.61
CA ARG A 95 9.62 13.49 9.97
C ARG A 95 10.43 12.68 8.96
N ASN A 96 11.17 13.34 8.07
CA ASN A 96 12.04 12.67 7.10
C ASN A 96 13.06 11.76 7.79
N ALA A 97 13.62 12.19 8.93
CA ALA A 97 14.55 11.38 9.70
C ALA A 97 13.89 10.13 10.31
N LEU A 98 12.73 10.26 10.97
CA LEU A 98 11.94 9.11 11.46
C LEU A 98 11.62 8.12 10.35
N ARG A 99 11.25 8.65 9.18
CA ARG A 99 10.87 7.85 8.04
C ARG A 99 12.03 7.03 7.50
N ILE A 100 13.22 7.63 7.39
CA ILE A 100 14.44 6.90 7.02
C ILE A 100 14.76 5.82 8.06
N LEU A 101 14.67 6.11 9.36
CA LEU A 101 14.87 5.10 10.41
C LEU A 101 13.94 3.89 10.24
N GLY A 102 12.65 4.13 9.97
CA GLY A 102 11.71 3.05 9.70
C GLY A 102 12.04 2.26 8.43
N ARG A 103 12.41 2.95 7.34
CA ARG A 103 12.80 2.29 6.08
C ARG A 103 14.08 1.48 6.17
N LEU A 104 15.01 1.87 7.04
CA LEU A 104 16.19 1.07 7.36
C LEU A 104 15.78 -0.17 8.14
N ALA A 105 14.83 -0.05 9.07
CA ALA A 105 14.35 -1.15 9.88
C ALA A 105 13.55 -2.19 9.07
N GLU A 106 12.91 -1.79 7.97
CA GLU A 106 12.24 -2.69 7.02
C GLU A 106 13.20 -3.51 6.13
N SER A 107 14.50 -3.24 6.20
CA SER A 107 15.49 -3.95 5.37
C SER A 107 15.48 -5.46 5.65
N GLY A 108 15.87 -6.27 4.66
CA GLY A 108 15.87 -7.73 4.76
C GLY A 108 16.68 -8.27 5.94
N PRO A 109 16.34 -9.47 6.47
CA PRO A 109 16.88 -10.00 7.73
C PRO A 109 18.40 -10.19 7.75
N ALA A 110 19.05 -10.30 6.59
CA ALA A 110 20.50 -10.48 6.46
C ALA A 110 21.23 -9.20 6.01
N THR A 111 20.65 -8.02 6.26
CA THR A 111 21.24 -6.73 5.88
C THR A 111 21.83 -6.01 7.09
N ARG A 112 22.94 -5.29 6.87
CA ARG A 112 23.57 -4.42 7.88
C ARG A 112 22.59 -3.43 8.48
N ALA A 113 21.73 -2.83 7.65
CA ALA A 113 20.69 -1.91 8.07
C ALA A 113 19.73 -2.54 9.08
N ARG A 114 19.22 -3.74 8.81
CA ARG A 114 18.29 -4.43 9.70
C ARG A 114 18.93 -4.74 11.06
N GLU A 115 20.16 -5.24 11.05
CA GLU A 115 20.88 -5.57 12.30
C GLU A 115 21.17 -4.32 13.14
N LEU A 116 21.59 -3.23 12.50
CA LEU A 116 21.86 -1.98 13.20
C LEU A 116 20.57 -1.39 13.81
N MET A 117 19.46 -1.40 13.06
CA MET A 117 18.17 -0.94 13.57
C MET A 117 17.64 -1.82 14.69
N ALA A 118 17.87 -3.15 14.66
CA ALA A 118 17.55 -4.04 15.76
C ALA A 118 18.35 -3.70 17.03
N GLN A 119 19.64 -3.35 16.90
CA GLN A 119 20.45 -2.88 18.04
C GLN A 119 19.98 -1.54 18.61
N GLN A 120 19.40 -0.68 17.77
CA GLN A 120 18.93 0.67 18.13
C GLN A 120 17.43 0.73 18.45
N GLN A 121 16.73 -0.40 18.46
CA GLN A 121 15.29 -0.49 18.66
C GLN A 121 14.82 0.32 19.88
N GLY A 122 15.49 0.16 21.03
CA GLY A 122 15.10 0.85 22.27
C GLY A 122 15.18 2.38 22.16
N ALA A 123 16.21 2.91 21.51
CA ALA A 123 16.37 4.35 21.29
C ALA A 123 15.28 4.88 20.35
N VAL A 124 15.01 4.17 19.24
CA VAL A 124 13.98 4.57 18.28
C VAL A 124 12.59 4.55 18.91
N GLN A 125 12.25 3.51 19.68
CA GLN A 125 10.98 3.42 20.41
C GLN A 125 10.85 4.55 21.44
N ALA A 126 11.91 4.83 22.22
CA ALA A 126 11.90 5.90 23.21
C ALA A 126 11.68 7.29 22.58
N THR A 127 12.36 7.58 21.46
CA THR A 127 12.15 8.82 20.70
C THR A 127 10.71 8.90 20.21
N ALA A 128 10.18 7.86 19.56
CA ALA A 128 8.80 7.87 19.04
C ALA A 128 7.75 8.05 20.15
N ILE A 129 7.92 7.41 21.31
CA ILE A 129 7.02 7.58 22.47
C ILE A 129 7.10 9.03 23.00
N THR A 130 8.31 9.56 23.17
CA THR A 130 8.51 10.94 23.64
C THR A 130 7.83 11.96 22.71
N LEU A 131 7.88 11.72 21.39
CA LEU A 131 7.16 12.56 20.43
C LEU A 131 5.64 12.49 20.66
N LEU A 132 5.05 11.29 20.79
CA LEU A 132 3.61 11.14 21.08
C LEU A 132 3.17 11.81 22.38
N GLU A 133 4.06 11.92 23.37
CA GLU A 133 3.76 12.54 24.66
C GLU A 133 3.85 14.08 24.66
N ARG A 134 4.64 14.67 23.76
CA ARG A 134 5.05 16.09 23.87
C ARG A 134 4.74 16.95 22.65
N GLU A 135 4.67 16.34 21.47
CA GLU A 135 4.49 17.06 20.22
C GLU A 135 3.03 17.18 19.81
N HIS A 136 2.73 18.12 18.91
CA HIS A 136 1.37 18.36 18.41
C HIS A 136 1.28 18.28 16.87
N ASP A 137 2.41 18.15 16.16
CA ASP A 137 2.39 18.03 14.71
C ASP A 137 1.80 16.69 14.25
N ASN A 138 0.70 16.75 13.51
CA ASN A 138 -0.05 15.56 13.16
C ASN A 138 0.76 14.57 12.30
N PHE A 139 1.64 15.06 11.41
CA PHE A 139 2.38 14.20 10.49
C PHE A 139 3.59 13.54 11.14
N LEU A 140 4.31 14.29 11.97
CA LEU A 140 5.39 13.77 12.79
C LEU A 140 4.87 12.66 13.72
N LEU A 141 3.74 12.91 14.39
CA LEU A 141 3.11 11.92 15.28
C LEU A 141 2.61 10.70 14.52
N GLN A 142 2.10 10.86 13.30
CA GLN A 142 1.73 9.71 12.47
C GLN A 142 2.94 8.80 12.21
N ASP A 143 4.10 9.35 11.82
CA ASP A 143 5.29 8.53 11.59
C ASP A 143 5.84 7.91 12.89
N ALA A 144 5.66 8.56 14.04
CA ALA A 144 5.92 7.96 15.34
C ALA A 144 5.00 6.75 15.62
N VAL A 145 3.69 6.86 15.38
CA VAL A 145 2.75 5.72 15.48
C VAL A 145 3.16 4.58 14.52
N TRP A 146 3.53 4.91 13.28
CA TRP A 146 3.99 3.92 12.29
C TRP A 146 5.20 3.12 12.78
N LEU A 147 6.20 3.79 13.35
CA LEU A 147 7.37 3.11 13.90
C LEU A 147 6.97 2.13 15.02
N LEU A 148 6.08 2.56 15.92
CA LEU A 148 5.70 1.77 17.08
C LEU A 148 4.79 0.58 16.74
N ASP A 149 3.88 0.74 15.77
CA ASP A 149 2.85 -0.26 15.40
C ASP A 149 3.20 -1.08 14.14
N GLY A 150 3.94 -0.50 13.20
CA GLY A 150 4.34 -1.14 11.96
C GLY A 150 5.69 -1.83 12.06
N ILE A 151 6.67 -1.22 12.73
CA ILE A 151 8.07 -1.66 12.72
C ILE A 151 8.45 -2.39 14.00
N TYR A 152 8.15 -1.82 15.16
CA TYR A 152 8.58 -2.34 16.48
C TYR A 152 7.44 -2.95 17.30
N TYR A 153 6.39 -3.41 16.62
CA TYR A 153 5.29 -4.08 17.28
C TYR A 153 5.71 -5.42 17.91
N PRO A 154 5.29 -5.75 19.15
CA PRO A 154 4.45 -4.92 20.04
C PRO A 154 5.28 -3.93 20.88
N SER A 155 4.91 -2.64 20.82
CA SER A 155 5.47 -1.57 21.65
C SER A 155 4.61 -1.29 22.88
N TRP A 156 4.64 -2.17 23.89
CA TRP A 156 3.77 -2.06 25.09
C TRP A 156 3.90 -0.75 25.85
N ALA A 157 5.11 -0.19 25.93
CA ALA A 157 5.37 1.10 26.58
C ALA A 157 4.64 2.27 25.92
N ALA A 158 4.21 2.14 24.66
CA ALA A 158 3.47 3.18 23.94
C ALA A 158 1.97 3.20 24.25
N ALA A 159 1.43 2.23 25.00
CA ALA A 159 -0.01 2.05 25.16
C ALA A 159 -0.71 3.34 25.64
N THR A 160 -0.23 3.96 26.72
CA THR A 160 -0.82 5.17 27.29
C THR A 160 -0.72 6.38 26.34
N ALA A 161 0.43 6.57 25.69
CA ALA A 161 0.61 7.67 24.74
C ALA A 161 -0.34 7.53 23.53
N LEU A 162 -0.53 6.29 23.03
CA LEU A 162 -1.48 5.99 21.95
C LEU A 162 -2.93 6.24 22.37
N GLU A 163 -3.32 5.84 23.59
CA GLU A 163 -4.65 6.11 24.14
C GLU A 163 -4.93 7.61 24.25
N GLN A 164 -3.97 8.38 24.76
CA GLN A 164 -4.09 9.83 24.88
C GLN A 164 -4.27 10.51 23.53
N VAL A 165 -3.46 10.16 22.53
CA VAL A 165 -3.59 10.69 21.16
C VAL A 165 -4.94 10.31 20.55
N ALA A 166 -5.39 9.05 20.71
CA ALA A 166 -6.67 8.58 20.17
C ALA A 166 -7.88 9.34 20.74
N LEU A 167 -7.91 9.55 22.05
CA LEU A 167 -9.09 10.10 22.75
C LEU A 167 -9.11 11.63 22.82
N THR A 168 -7.99 12.31 22.54
CA THR A 168 -7.93 13.77 22.56
C THR A 168 -8.53 14.38 21.30
N ALA A 169 -9.60 15.17 21.45
CA ALA A 169 -10.34 15.78 20.34
C ALA A 169 -9.55 16.84 19.53
N GLY A 170 -8.43 17.33 20.05
CA GLY A 170 -7.58 18.34 19.39
C GLY A 170 -6.71 17.80 18.25
N TYR A 171 -6.52 16.49 18.14
CA TYR A 171 -5.74 15.88 17.06
C TYR A 171 -6.57 15.64 15.80
N ALA A 172 -5.90 15.61 14.64
CA ALA A 172 -6.56 15.31 13.38
C ALA A 172 -7.19 13.89 13.41
N PRO A 173 -8.39 13.68 12.82
CA PRO A 173 -9.07 12.38 12.84
C PRO A 173 -8.23 11.21 12.29
N ALA A 174 -7.35 11.47 11.31
CA ALA A 174 -6.43 10.48 10.74
C ALA A 174 -5.44 9.95 11.79
N LEU A 175 -4.79 10.87 12.51
CA LEU A 175 -3.86 10.52 13.59
C LEU A 175 -4.59 9.79 14.72
N ARG A 176 -5.76 10.27 15.12
CA ARG A 176 -6.58 9.67 16.17
C ARG A 176 -6.97 8.23 15.83
N TYR A 177 -7.43 7.98 14.59
CA TYR A 177 -7.70 6.64 14.12
C TYR A 177 -6.45 5.76 14.13
N ARG A 178 -5.31 6.26 13.64
CA ARG A 178 -4.07 5.50 13.58
C ARG A 178 -3.59 5.08 14.97
N ALA A 179 -3.62 6.02 15.93
CA ALA A 179 -3.30 5.76 17.32
C ALA A 179 -4.29 4.77 17.98
N ALA A 180 -5.60 4.94 17.74
CA ALA A 180 -6.63 4.04 18.25
C ALA A 180 -6.46 2.61 17.71
N ARG A 181 -6.14 2.47 16.43
CA ARG A 181 -5.88 1.17 15.79
C ARG A 181 -4.61 0.52 16.32
N ALA A 182 -3.53 1.27 16.48
CA ALA A 182 -2.30 0.79 17.10
C ALA A 182 -2.55 0.29 18.54
N ARG A 183 -3.34 1.05 19.33
CA ARG A 183 -3.74 0.61 20.68
C ARG A 183 -4.61 -0.64 20.64
N ALA A 184 -5.60 -0.71 19.76
CA ALA A 184 -6.45 -1.88 19.56
C ALA A 184 -5.64 -3.15 19.23
N ARG A 185 -4.60 -3.03 18.39
CA ARG A 185 -3.68 -4.14 18.08
C ARG A 185 -2.89 -4.58 19.31
N LEU A 186 -2.37 -3.64 20.11
CA LEU A 186 -1.72 -3.99 21.39
C LEU A 186 -2.69 -4.75 22.31
N ILE A 187 -3.93 -4.27 22.45
CA ILE A 187 -4.95 -4.96 23.26
C ILE A 187 -5.18 -6.40 22.76
N ALA A 188 -5.31 -6.59 21.44
CA ALA A 188 -5.49 -7.92 20.86
C ALA A 188 -4.29 -8.86 21.13
N ALA A 189 -3.08 -8.32 21.26
CA ALA A 189 -1.89 -9.09 21.62
C ALA A 189 -1.73 -9.38 23.12
N GLU A 190 -2.55 -8.80 24.00
CA GLU A 190 -2.50 -9.08 25.44
C GLU A 190 -2.75 -10.58 25.69
N ARG A 191 -1.99 -11.17 26.63
CA ARG A 191 -2.15 -12.58 27.01
C ARG A 191 -3.13 -12.69 28.18
N GLY A 192 -4.08 -13.61 28.06
CA GLY A 192 -5.11 -13.82 29.08
C GLY A 192 -6.24 -12.79 29.03
N PRO A 193 -7.01 -12.64 30.12
CA PRO A 193 -8.10 -11.68 30.21
C PRO A 193 -7.63 -10.25 29.95
N LEU A 194 -8.52 -9.42 29.41
CA LEU A 194 -8.22 -8.00 29.19
C LEU A 194 -7.91 -7.27 30.49
N SER A 195 -6.92 -6.39 30.44
CA SER A 195 -6.63 -5.46 31.52
C SER A 195 -7.78 -4.46 31.72
N VAL A 196 -7.90 -3.91 32.93
CA VAL A 196 -8.89 -2.85 33.23
C VAL A 196 -8.72 -1.66 32.29
N GLY A 197 -7.48 -1.24 32.03
CA GLY A 197 -7.19 -0.16 31.08
C GLY A 197 -7.61 -0.48 29.64
N ALA A 198 -7.44 -1.73 29.18
CA ALA A 198 -7.93 -2.14 27.87
C ALA A 198 -9.47 -2.08 27.78
N HIS A 199 -10.18 -2.51 28.84
CA HIS A 199 -11.63 -2.38 28.92
C HIS A 199 -12.08 -0.91 28.86
N GLU A 200 -11.49 -0.06 29.69
CA GLU A 200 -11.82 1.37 29.78
C GLU A 200 -11.56 2.08 28.44
N PHE A 201 -10.43 1.77 27.78
CA PHE A 201 -10.13 2.31 26.46
C PHE A 201 -11.17 1.91 25.42
N ILE A 202 -11.51 0.62 25.29
CA ILE A 202 -12.49 0.17 24.29
C ILE A 202 -13.84 0.82 24.55
N ALA A 203 -14.29 0.90 25.80
CA ALA A 203 -15.55 1.53 26.16
C ALA A 203 -15.57 3.03 25.81
N ALA A 204 -14.52 3.78 26.17
CA ALA A 204 -14.38 5.19 25.84
C ALA A 204 -14.31 5.42 24.33
N ALA A 205 -13.58 4.56 23.61
CA ALA A 205 -13.41 4.64 22.17
C ALA A 205 -14.70 4.33 21.40
N LEU A 206 -15.53 3.36 21.85
CA LEU A 206 -16.86 3.11 21.30
C LEU A 206 -17.82 4.31 21.47
N ALA A 207 -17.66 5.07 22.56
CA ALA A 207 -18.46 6.27 22.84
C ALA A 207 -17.91 7.56 22.18
N SER A 208 -16.75 7.49 21.53
CA SER A 208 -16.11 8.65 20.89
C SER A 208 -17.01 9.25 19.81
N ALA A 209 -17.02 10.59 19.71
CA ALA A 209 -17.66 11.28 18.58
C ALA A 209 -16.92 11.06 17.24
N ASP A 210 -15.65 10.66 17.29
CA ASP A 210 -14.82 10.40 16.11
C ASP A 210 -15.11 9.00 15.54
N PRO A 211 -15.58 8.89 14.28
CA PRO A 211 -15.90 7.60 13.66
C PRO A 211 -14.69 6.67 13.54
N GLY A 212 -13.47 7.21 13.35
CA GLY A 212 -12.27 6.38 13.27
C GLY A 212 -11.90 5.75 14.60
N VAL A 213 -12.02 6.49 15.69
CA VAL A 213 -11.81 5.93 17.03
C VAL A 213 -12.84 4.82 17.31
N ARG A 214 -14.12 5.02 16.95
CA ARG A 214 -15.15 3.98 17.06
C ARG A 214 -14.86 2.77 16.18
N THR A 215 -14.42 2.96 14.94
CA THR A 215 -13.99 1.90 14.03
C THR A 215 -12.92 1.03 14.69
N ALA A 216 -11.85 1.65 15.20
CA ALA A 216 -10.74 0.91 15.82
C ALA A 216 -11.18 0.08 17.03
N ALA A 217 -12.07 0.62 17.88
CA ALA A 217 -12.62 -0.12 19.02
C ALA A 217 -13.51 -1.31 18.60
N ALA A 218 -14.37 -1.12 17.59
CA ALA A 218 -15.20 -2.20 17.05
C ALA A 218 -14.36 -3.29 16.37
N GLU A 219 -13.30 -2.91 15.64
CA GLU A 219 -12.32 -3.83 15.09
C GLU A 219 -11.60 -4.60 16.21
N ALA A 220 -11.19 -3.93 17.29
CA ALA A 220 -10.58 -4.59 18.46
C ALA A 220 -11.45 -5.75 18.94
N ILE A 221 -12.74 -5.48 19.22
CA ILE A 221 -13.72 -6.48 19.66
C ILE A 221 -13.85 -7.64 18.67
N SER A 222 -13.83 -7.34 17.37
CA SER A 222 -13.94 -8.35 16.32
C SER A 222 -12.77 -9.35 16.33
N PHE A 223 -11.58 -8.90 16.75
CA PHE A 223 -10.35 -9.70 16.79
C PHE A 223 -9.97 -10.23 18.17
N LEU A 224 -10.70 -9.87 19.23
CA LEU A 224 -10.47 -10.44 20.56
C LEU A 224 -10.70 -11.95 20.56
N ARG A 225 -9.80 -12.66 21.23
CA ARG A 225 -9.93 -14.09 21.50
C ARG A 225 -11.05 -14.33 22.52
N ASP A 226 -11.59 -15.54 22.55
CA ASP A 226 -12.69 -15.89 23.47
C ASP A 226 -12.27 -15.78 24.96
N ASP A 227 -11.01 -16.02 25.29
CA ASP A 227 -10.47 -15.82 26.66
C ASP A 227 -10.40 -14.34 27.06
N GLN A 228 -10.23 -13.44 26.09
CA GLN A 228 -10.17 -11.99 26.31
C GLN A 228 -11.56 -11.37 26.44
N LEU A 229 -12.54 -11.86 25.68
CA LEU A 229 -13.89 -11.30 25.66
C LEU A 229 -14.60 -11.39 27.01
N GLY A 230 -14.31 -12.42 27.81
CA GLY A 230 -14.97 -12.63 29.09
C GLY A 230 -16.50 -12.64 28.95
N GLU A 231 -17.18 -11.78 29.73
CA GLU A 231 -18.64 -11.68 29.70
C GLU A 231 -19.16 -10.93 28.47
N ARG A 232 -19.67 -11.68 27.48
CA ARG A 232 -20.11 -11.14 26.18
C ARG A 232 -21.28 -10.14 26.28
N ALA A 233 -22.14 -10.25 27.29
CA ALA A 233 -23.33 -9.42 27.42
C ALA A 233 -22.97 -7.92 27.53
N MET A 234 -21.88 -7.60 28.23
CA MET A 234 -21.37 -6.23 28.33
C MET A 234 -20.99 -5.66 26.96
N TRP A 235 -20.22 -6.42 26.17
CA TRP A 235 -19.81 -6.01 24.82
C TRP A 235 -20.99 -5.90 23.86
N GLN A 236 -21.93 -6.83 23.94
CA GLN A 236 -23.15 -6.79 23.14
C GLN A 236 -23.95 -5.51 23.42
N HIS A 237 -24.09 -5.13 24.70
CA HIS A 237 -24.75 -3.89 25.08
C HIS A 237 -24.00 -2.65 24.56
N ALA A 238 -22.68 -2.59 24.75
CA ALA A 238 -21.87 -1.47 24.29
C ALA A 238 -21.89 -1.29 22.76
N VAL A 239 -21.74 -2.37 22.01
CA VAL A 239 -21.80 -2.36 20.53
C VAL A 239 -23.21 -2.00 20.04
N ALA A 240 -24.27 -2.52 20.69
CA ALA A 240 -25.64 -2.17 20.34
C ALA A 240 -25.95 -0.69 20.59
N ALA A 241 -25.48 -0.12 21.71
CA ALA A 241 -25.61 1.31 22.00
C ALA A 241 -24.88 2.17 20.97
N ALA A 242 -23.64 1.80 20.60
CA ALA A 242 -22.88 2.50 19.56
C ALA A 242 -23.59 2.42 18.20
N LEU A 243 -24.09 1.24 17.79
CA LEU A 243 -24.87 1.08 16.55
C LEU A 243 -26.13 1.95 16.53
N ALA A 244 -26.85 2.03 17.64
CA ALA A 244 -28.06 2.84 17.75
C ALA A 244 -27.78 4.34 17.67
N ALA A 245 -26.58 4.78 18.06
CA ALA A 245 -26.14 6.16 17.96
C ALA A 245 -25.62 6.56 16.57
N GLU A 246 -25.33 5.60 15.68
CA GLU A 246 -24.81 5.89 14.34
C GLU A 246 -25.85 6.61 13.46
N GLN A 247 -25.40 7.61 12.71
CA GLN A 247 -26.24 8.34 11.76
C GLN A 247 -26.69 7.48 10.58
N PRO A 248 -27.86 7.73 9.97
CA PRO A 248 -28.32 7.02 8.78
C PRO A 248 -27.26 6.96 7.66
N LEU A 249 -27.29 5.90 6.86
CA LEU A 249 -26.41 5.78 5.70
C LEU A 249 -26.64 6.93 4.73
N GLN A 250 -25.56 7.56 4.29
CA GLN A 250 -25.57 8.62 3.31
C GLN A 250 -24.45 8.38 2.30
N VAL A 251 -24.70 8.77 1.05
CA VAL A 251 -23.65 8.77 0.02
C VAL A 251 -22.79 10.00 0.24
N ALA A 252 -21.51 9.80 0.49
CA ALA A 252 -20.58 10.91 0.68
C ALA A 252 -20.47 11.73 -0.62
N THR A 253 -20.59 13.05 -0.51
CA THR A 253 -20.40 13.99 -1.62
C THR A 253 -18.95 14.47 -1.66
N ASP A 254 -18.42 14.72 -2.86
CA ASP A 254 -17.07 15.29 -2.99
C ASP A 254 -17.08 16.73 -2.46
N SER A 255 -16.24 17.02 -1.47
CA SER A 255 -15.95 18.39 -1.01
C SER A 255 -14.87 19.09 -1.86
N GLY A 256 -14.61 18.60 -3.08
CA GLY A 256 -13.43 18.92 -3.88
C GLY A 256 -12.23 18.04 -3.49
N ASP A 257 -11.47 17.57 -4.49
CA ASP A 257 -10.27 16.78 -4.26
C ASP A 257 -9.17 17.69 -3.66
N PRO A 258 -8.75 17.48 -2.41
CA PRO A 258 -7.70 18.30 -1.80
C PRO A 258 -6.33 18.19 -2.51
N ARG A 259 -6.15 17.20 -3.39
CA ARG A 259 -4.91 16.99 -4.16
C ARG A 259 -4.70 18.04 -5.25
N GLY A 260 -5.75 18.74 -5.69
CA GLY A 260 -5.65 19.81 -6.68
C GLY A 260 -4.93 21.07 -6.17
N ALA A 261 -4.74 21.21 -4.85
CA ALA A 261 -4.23 22.44 -4.22
C ALA A 261 -2.73 22.43 -3.86
N ALA A 262 -1.95 21.44 -4.32
CA ALA A 262 -0.49 21.39 -4.15
C ALA A 262 0.01 21.66 -2.70
N LEU A 263 -0.75 21.25 -1.69
CA LEU A 263 -0.22 21.05 -0.35
C LEU A 263 0.40 19.66 -0.33
N LEU A 264 1.70 19.60 -0.02
CA LEU A 264 2.42 18.38 0.28
C LEU A 264 1.51 17.39 1.02
N THR A 265 1.16 16.28 0.35
CA THR A 265 0.89 14.94 0.88
C THR A 265 -0.01 14.82 2.13
N PHE A 266 -1.02 13.93 2.10
CA PHE A 266 -1.72 13.37 3.28
C PHE A 266 -2.86 14.20 3.91
N LEU A 267 -3.85 14.67 3.14
CA LEU A 267 -5.22 14.51 3.65
C LEU A 267 -5.53 13.02 3.59
N GLU A 268 -4.98 12.26 4.56
CA GLU A 268 -5.27 10.85 4.72
C GLU A 268 -6.78 10.71 4.83
N SER A 269 -7.38 9.95 3.91
CA SER A 269 -8.77 9.57 4.07
C SER A 269 -8.92 8.93 5.46
N THR A 270 -9.86 9.43 6.24
CA THR A 270 -10.15 8.93 7.58
C THR A 270 -11.37 8.02 7.54
N PRO A 271 -11.53 7.08 8.48
CA PRO A 271 -12.80 6.39 8.64
C PRO A 271 -13.96 7.35 8.73
N THR A 272 -15.07 6.99 8.10
CA THR A 272 -16.32 7.75 8.13
C THR A 272 -17.37 7.01 8.94
N VAL A 273 -18.56 7.59 9.03
CA VAL A 273 -19.74 6.96 9.65
C VAL A 273 -20.01 5.58 9.03
N LEU A 274 -19.81 5.42 7.71
CA LEU A 274 -19.95 4.12 7.05
C LEU A 274 -18.93 3.10 7.58
N THR A 275 -17.67 3.51 7.72
CA THR A 275 -16.61 2.65 8.25
C THR A 275 -16.90 2.23 9.69
N ALA A 276 -17.32 3.16 10.55
CA ALA A 276 -17.69 2.88 11.93
C ALA A 276 -18.86 1.89 12.00
N ARG A 277 -19.93 2.14 11.25
CA ARG A 277 -21.10 1.27 11.19
C ARG A 277 -20.77 -0.13 10.67
N ALA A 278 -19.93 -0.24 9.64
CA ALA A 278 -19.50 -1.53 9.10
C ALA A 278 -18.64 -2.32 10.12
N ALA A 279 -17.72 -1.65 10.83
CA ALA A 279 -16.91 -2.29 11.88
C ALA A 279 -17.78 -2.72 13.08
N LEU A 280 -18.71 -1.88 13.51
CA LEU A 280 -19.67 -2.20 14.58
C LEU A 280 -20.58 -3.39 14.20
N ALA A 281 -21.03 -3.46 12.94
CA ALA A 281 -21.80 -4.59 12.45
C ALA A 281 -20.99 -5.89 12.49
N ARG A 282 -19.70 -5.87 12.11
CA ARG A 282 -18.80 -7.02 12.24
C ARG A 282 -18.57 -7.43 13.70
N ALA A 283 -18.40 -6.45 14.60
CA ALA A 283 -18.28 -6.72 16.03
C ALA A 283 -19.55 -7.39 16.57
N ALA A 284 -20.74 -6.93 16.16
CA ALA A 284 -22.01 -7.52 16.53
C ALA A 284 -22.14 -8.97 15.99
N ASP A 285 -21.76 -9.22 14.73
CA ASP A 285 -21.73 -10.57 14.15
C ASP A 285 -20.76 -11.49 14.92
N ARG A 286 -19.57 -11.00 15.30
CA ARG A 286 -18.62 -11.73 16.14
C ARG A 286 -19.20 -12.11 17.50
N LEU A 287 -19.83 -11.15 18.18
CA LEU A 287 -20.40 -11.35 19.52
C LEU A 287 -21.63 -12.27 19.51
N ALA A 288 -22.36 -12.33 18.40
CA ALA A 288 -23.46 -13.25 18.17
C ALA A 288 -23.00 -14.68 17.79
N GLY A 289 -21.70 -14.88 17.52
CA GLY A 289 -21.19 -16.16 17.00
C GLY A 289 -21.46 -16.38 15.51
N GLU A 290 -21.80 -15.32 14.77
CA GLU A 290 -22.22 -15.34 13.37
C GLU A 290 -21.11 -14.84 12.43
N TRP A 291 -19.85 -14.87 12.86
CA TRP A 291 -18.69 -14.30 12.13
C TRP A 291 -18.58 -14.78 10.67
N ALA A 292 -18.82 -16.06 10.41
CA ALA A 292 -18.69 -16.63 9.08
C ALA A 292 -19.81 -16.17 8.12
N ALA A 293 -21.04 -16.04 8.61
CA ALA A 293 -22.18 -15.59 7.80
C ALA A 293 -22.24 -14.05 7.70
N ALA A 294 -21.72 -13.35 8.71
CA ALA A 294 -21.65 -11.89 8.81
C ALA A 294 -22.93 -11.18 8.33
N PRO A 295 -24.13 -11.54 8.83
CA PRO A 295 -25.39 -11.06 8.28
C PRO A 295 -25.56 -9.54 8.45
N ARG A 296 -25.15 -8.97 9.58
CA ARG A 296 -25.29 -7.52 9.83
C ARG A 296 -24.31 -6.73 8.96
N PHE A 297 -23.06 -7.17 8.87
CA PHE A 297 -22.08 -6.56 7.98
C PHE A 297 -22.52 -6.61 6.52
N THR A 298 -23.03 -7.76 6.07
CA THR A 298 -23.55 -7.94 4.71
C THR A 298 -24.75 -7.04 4.44
N ALA A 299 -25.67 -6.91 5.40
CA ALA A 299 -26.82 -6.02 5.27
C ALA A 299 -26.42 -4.55 5.13
N VAL A 300 -25.45 -4.07 5.92
CA VAL A 300 -24.91 -2.70 5.81
C VAL A 300 -24.28 -2.48 4.43
N ARG A 301 -23.50 -3.44 3.93
CA ARG A 301 -22.90 -3.38 2.59
C ARG A 301 -23.96 -3.29 1.50
N GLN A 302 -24.94 -4.20 1.51
CA GLN A 302 -26.00 -4.24 0.49
C GLN A 302 -26.85 -2.96 0.50
N ALA A 303 -27.22 -2.46 1.68
CA ALA A 303 -27.96 -1.21 1.80
C ALA A 303 -27.17 -0.02 1.24
N TYR A 304 -25.86 0.06 1.50
CA TYR A 304 -25.03 1.11 0.93
C TYR A 304 -24.86 0.96 -0.59
N GLU A 305 -24.65 -0.25 -1.10
CA GLU A 305 -24.56 -0.47 -2.56
C GLU A 305 -25.87 -0.10 -3.27
N GLN A 306 -27.04 -0.41 -2.69
CA GLN A 306 -28.33 0.00 -3.24
C GLN A 306 -28.48 1.53 -3.28
N LEU A 307 -27.99 2.21 -2.24
CA LEU A 307 -28.03 3.66 -2.14
C LEU A 307 -27.06 4.34 -3.12
N ALA A 308 -25.81 3.87 -3.19
CA ALA A 308 -24.73 4.51 -3.94
C ALA A 308 -24.64 4.05 -5.39
N LEU A 309 -25.13 2.84 -5.72
CA LEU A 309 -25.00 2.21 -7.05
C LEU A 309 -26.38 1.69 -7.56
N PRO A 310 -27.36 2.58 -7.75
CA PRO A 310 -28.73 2.19 -8.11
C PRO A 310 -28.92 1.81 -9.59
N VAL A 311 -28.00 2.19 -10.49
CA VAL A 311 -28.09 1.91 -11.93
C VAL A 311 -27.28 0.67 -12.26
N GLU A 312 -27.82 -0.23 -13.09
CA GLU A 312 -27.17 -1.46 -13.51
C GLU A 312 -27.16 -1.59 -15.04
N ALA A 313 -26.04 -2.06 -15.59
CA ALA A 313 -25.89 -2.44 -16.99
C ALA A 313 -25.15 -3.78 -17.07
N THR A 314 -25.62 -4.67 -17.95
CA THR A 314 -25.05 -6.03 -18.08
C THR A 314 -24.74 -6.35 -19.54
N THR A 315 -23.59 -6.96 -19.76
CA THR A 315 -23.17 -7.61 -21.01
C THR A 315 -22.81 -9.07 -20.71
N PRO A 316 -22.52 -9.93 -21.71
CA PRO A 316 -22.08 -11.30 -21.45
C PRO A 316 -20.80 -11.39 -20.60
N THR A 317 -19.96 -10.36 -20.61
CA THR A 317 -18.65 -10.34 -19.92
C THR A 317 -18.59 -9.39 -18.73
N VAL A 318 -19.59 -8.54 -18.51
CA VAL A 318 -19.55 -7.48 -17.50
C VAL A 318 -20.90 -7.31 -16.83
N THR A 319 -20.91 -7.25 -15.50
CA THR A 319 -22.04 -6.76 -14.70
C THR A 319 -21.60 -5.47 -14.01
N LEU A 320 -22.11 -4.33 -14.45
CA LEU A 320 -21.72 -3.01 -13.98
C LEU A 320 -22.84 -2.39 -13.15
N ARG A 321 -22.50 -1.88 -11.97
CA ARG A 321 -23.39 -1.05 -11.15
C ARG A 321 -22.77 0.32 -10.91
N THR A 322 -23.55 1.38 -11.07
CA THR A 322 -23.09 2.77 -10.95
C THR A 322 -24.13 3.67 -10.30
N GLY A 323 -23.66 4.79 -9.75
CA GLY A 323 -24.50 5.91 -9.35
C GLY A 323 -23.94 7.23 -9.87
N PRO A 324 -24.67 8.36 -9.70
CA PRO A 324 -25.95 8.46 -8.99
C PRO A 324 -27.11 7.90 -9.83
N ALA A 325 -28.33 7.90 -9.28
CA ALA A 325 -29.54 7.41 -9.97
C ALA A 325 -29.81 8.09 -11.33
N ALA A 326 -29.30 9.32 -11.53
CA ALA A 326 -29.41 10.06 -12.78
C ALA A 326 -28.35 9.69 -13.83
N ALA A 327 -27.47 8.73 -13.56
CA ALA A 327 -26.45 8.30 -14.51
C ALA A 327 -27.10 7.63 -15.74
N THR A 328 -26.72 8.08 -16.94
CA THR A 328 -27.29 7.61 -18.22
C THR A 328 -26.28 6.89 -19.11
N ASP A 329 -25.02 6.78 -18.68
CA ASP A 329 -23.88 6.28 -19.45
C ASP A 329 -23.44 4.85 -19.05
N ALA A 330 -24.24 4.15 -18.24
CA ALA A 330 -23.89 2.82 -17.72
C ALA A 330 -23.58 1.81 -18.83
N ASP A 331 -24.35 1.80 -19.93
CA ASP A 331 -24.12 0.94 -21.08
C ASP A 331 -22.81 1.28 -21.81
N MET A 332 -22.48 2.56 -21.93
CA MET A 332 -21.22 3.02 -22.54
C MET A 332 -20.01 2.60 -21.70
N LEU A 333 -20.10 2.70 -20.37
CA LEU A 333 -19.05 2.26 -19.46
C LEU A 333 -18.89 0.73 -19.50
N ALA A 334 -19.99 -0.03 -19.55
CA ALA A 334 -19.95 -1.49 -19.68
C ALA A 334 -19.31 -1.92 -21.02
N ALA A 335 -19.62 -1.21 -22.11
CA ALA A 335 -18.98 -1.42 -23.41
C ALA A 335 -17.48 -1.08 -23.38
N THR A 336 -17.07 -0.04 -22.66
CA THR A 336 -15.65 0.32 -22.48
C THR A 336 -14.87 -0.81 -21.83
N VAL A 337 -15.38 -1.37 -20.73
CA VAL A 337 -14.77 -2.52 -20.03
C VAL A 337 -14.74 -3.75 -20.95
N THR A 338 -15.83 -4.04 -21.64
CA THR A 338 -15.92 -5.17 -22.58
C THR A 338 -14.87 -5.07 -23.70
N ASN A 339 -14.73 -3.89 -24.29
CA ASN A 339 -13.76 -3.64 -25.35
C ASN A 339 -12.32 -3.72 -24.83
N ALA A 340 -12.06 -3.18 -23.64
CA ALA A 340 -10.75 -3.27 -22.99
C ALA A 340 -10.36 -4.73 -22.73
N TYR A 341 -11.28 -5.54 -22.20
CA TYR A 341 -11.05 -6.97 -21.96
C TYR A 341 -10.65 -7.71 -23.23
N ALA A 342 -11.43 -7.52 -24.31
CA ALA A 342 -11.14 -8.13 -25.60
C ALA A 342 -9.81 -7.64 -26.20
N GLN A 343 -9.44 -6.38 -25.96
CA GLN A 343 -8.21 -5.80 -26.47
C GLN A 343 -6.97 -6.29 -25.73
N THR A 344 -7.00 -6.31 -24.40
CA THR A 344 -5.86 -6.82 -23.61
C THR A 344 -5.57 -8.27 -23.98
N ARG A 345 -6.60 -9.10 -24.15
CA ARG A 345 -6.44 -10.48 -24.64
C ARG A 345 -5.70 -10.55 -25.98
N ARG A 346 -6.06 -9.69 -26.94
CA ARG A 346 -5.35 -9.63 -28.24
C ARG A 346 -3.88 -9.25 -28.08
N LEU A 347 -3.54 -8.34 -27.16
CA LEU A 347 -2.16 -7.92 -26.91
C LEU A 347 -1.29 -9.02 -26.27
N LEU A 348 -1.90 -9.97 -25.55
CA LEU A 348 -1.20 -11.16 -25.05
C LEU A 348 -0.89 -12.19 -26.14
N GLY A 349 -1.38 -12.00 -27.36
CA GLY A 349 -1.20 -12.95 -28.46
C GLY A 349 -1.81 -14.33 -28.14
N PRO A 350 -1.15 -15.44 -28.52
CA PRO A 350 -1.68 -16.79 -28.27
C PRO A 350 -1.98 -17.10 -26.80
N VAL A 351 -1.29 -16.44 -25.85
CA VAL A 351 -1.57 -16.59 -24.41
C VAL A 351 -2.97 -16.06 -24.05
N GLY A 352 -3.46 -15.05 -24.76
CA GLY A 352 -4.78 -14.46 -24.55
C GLY A 352 -5.94 -15.22 -25.19
N ASP A 353 -5.69 -16.27 -25.98
CA ASP A 353 -6.73 -17.02 -26.67
C ASP A 353 -7.53 -17.91 -25.71
N THR A 354 -6.85 -18.52 -24.72
CA THR A 354 -7.46 -19.44 -23.76
C THR A 354 -7.08 -19.07 -22.33
N PRO A 355 -8.06 -18.95 -21.42
CA PRO A 355 -7.77 -18.63 -20.02
C PRO A 355 -6.98 -19.76 -19.34
N ILE A 356 -6.40 -19.43 -18.21
CA ILE A 356 -5.84 -20.41 -17.28
C ILE A 356 -7.02 -21.22 -16.70
N PRO A 357 -6.99 -22.56 -16.76
CA PRO A 357 -8.12 -23.39 -16.32
C PRO A 357 -8.57 -23.06 -14.88
N GLY A 358 -9.83 -22.66 -14.73
CA GLY A 358 -10.43 -22.33 -13.43
C GLY A 358 -10.12 -20.93 -12.89
N GLU A 359 -9.35 -20.11 -13.61
CA GLU A 359 -8.98 -18.75 -13.15
C GLU A 359 -9.85 -17.66 -13.80
N GLU A 360 -10.40 -17.89 -14.98
CA GLU A 360 -11.38 -16.96 -15.56
C GLU A 360 -12.72 -17.03 -14.80
N ARG A 361 -13.15 -15.86 -14.31
CA ARG A 361 -14.42 -15.67 -13.64
C ARG A 361 -15.19 -14.63 -14.42
N MET A 362 -16.28 -15.06 -15.05
CA MET A 362 -17.16 -14.18 -15.83
C MET A 362 -18.61 -14.32 -15.35
N PRO A 363 -19.40 -13.23 -15.38
CA PRO A 363 -19.03 -11.87 -15.81
C PRO A 363 -18.12 -11.13 -14.80
N LEU A 364 -17.31 -10.18 -15.28
CA LEU A 364 -16.54 -9.24 -14.47
C LEU A 364 -17.49 -8.26 -13.78
N ARG A 365 -17.43 -8.17 -12.44
CA ARG A 365 -18.25 -7.21 -11.68
C ARG A 365 -17.56 -5.85 -11.65
N VAL A 366 -18.28 -4.77 -11.92
CA VAL A 366 -17.73 -3.42 -11.97
C VAL A 366 -18.61 -2.49 -11.12
N LEU A 367 -18.02 -1.83 -10.12
CA LEU A 367 -18.71 -0.87 -9.25
C LEU A 367 -18.14 0.54 -9.48
N ILE A 368 -18.96 1.46 -9.97
CA ILE A 368 -18.56 2.85 -10.25
C ILE A 368 -19.34 3.80 -9.36
N PHE A 369 -18.70 4.24 -8.28
CA PHE A 369 -19.29 5.14 -7.28
C PHE A 369 -19.53 6.54 -7.84
N PRO A 370 -20.53 7.28 -7.30
CA PRO A 370 -20.92 8.59 -7.81
C PRO A 370 -19.87 9.69 -7.60
N SER A 371 -18.89 9.46 -6.73
CA SER A 371 -17.91 10.45 -6.28
C SER A 371 -16.67 9.74 -5.70
N GLN A 372 -15.55 10.47 -5.58
CA GLN A 372 -14.35 9.94 -4.93
C GLN A 372 -14.61 9.65 -3.44
N ALA A 373 -15.35 10.52 -2.77
CA ALA A 373 -15.71 10.36 -1.36
C ALA A 373 -16.51 9.07 -1.13
N ALA A 374 -17.52 8.78 -1.97
CA ALA A 374 -18.30 7.56 -1.86
C ALA A 374 -17.46 6.29 -2.13
N TYR A 375 -16.53 6.36 -3.08
CA TYR A 375 -15.56 5.29 -3.31
C TYR A 375 -14.68 5.05 -2.09
N ARG A 376 -14.05 6.10 -1.56
CA ARG A 376 -13.18 5.99 -0.37
C ARG A 376 -13.91 5.40 0.82
N ASP A 377 -15.13 5.86 1.07
CA ASP A 377 -15.99 5.36 2.14
C ASP A 377 -16.26 3.87 1.98
N TYR A 378 -16.69 3.44 0.79
CA TYR A 378 -16.98 2.03 0.51
C TYR A 378 -15.72 1.16 0.64
N MET A 379 -14.64 1.56 -0.02
CA MET A 379 -13.39 0.80 -0.06
C MET A 379 -12.85 0.57 1.35
N ARG A 380 -12.89 1.60 2.20
CA ARG A 380 -12.48 1.51 3.61
C ARG A 380 -13.38 0.59 4.44
N ALA A 381 -14.69 0.66 4.20
CA ALA A 381 -15.66 -0.06 5.00
C ALA A 381 -15.72 -1.56 4.65
N PHE A 382 -15.51 -1.93 3.40
CA PHE A 382 -15.83 -3.26 2.89
C PHE A 382 -14.69 -4.01 2.20
N THR A 383 -13.55 -3.37 1.98
CA THR A 383 -12.40 -3.99 1.29
C THR A 383 -11.12 -3.86 2.12
N PRO A 384 -10.10 -4.71 1.88
CA PRO A 384 -8.80 -4.58 2.52
C PRO A 384 -7.84 -3.59 1.81
N PHE A 385 -8.27 -2.98 0.70
CA PHE A 385 -7.39 -2.21 -0.16
C PHE A 385 -7.19 -0.77 0.33
N THR A 386 -6.15 -0.13 -0.20
CA THR A 386 -5.99 1.32 -0.08
C THR A 386 -7.12 2.04 -0.80
N VAL A 387 -7.42 3.26 -0.36
CA VAL A 387 -8.56 4.04 -0.86
C VAL A 387 -8.13 5.25 -1.69
N ASP A 388 -6.83 5.56 -1.72
CA ASP A 388 -6.28 6.73 -2.39
C ASP A 388 -5.75 6.40 -3.79
N VAL A 389 -6.54 5.62 -4.53
CA VAL A 389 -6.28 5.22 -5.92
C VAL A 389 -7.49 5.51 -6.79
N ASP A 390 -7.28 5.66 -8.09
CA ASP A 390 -8.34 6.02 -9.04
C ASP A 390 -9.28 4.83 -9.33
N GLY A 391 -8.80 3.60 -9.14
CA GLY A 391 -9.52 2.34 -9.24
C GLY A 391 -8.68 1.19 -8.69
N ILE A 392 -9.31 0.01 -8.54
CA ILE A 392 -8.60 -1.23 -8.22
C ILE A 392 -9.40 -2.45 -8.69
N TYR A 393 -8.71 -3.46 -9.22
CA TYR A 393 -9.26 -4.79 -9.46
C TYR A 393 -8.95 -5.76 -8.30
N ASP A 394 -10.01 -6.32 -7.71
CA ASP A 394 -9.93 -7.40 -6.73
C ASP A 394 -10.13 -8.76 -7.42
N VAL A 395 -9.02 -9.48 -7.59
CA VAL A 395 -9.01 -10.84 -8.17
C VAL A 395 -9.80 -11.85 -7.34
N GLN A 396 -9.86 -11.72 -6.01
CA GLN A 396 -10.58 -12.67 -5.16
C GLN A 396 -12.08 -12.57 -5.35
N GLN A 397 -12.58 -11.34 -5.46
CA GLN A 397 -14.00 -11.04 -5.67
C GLN A 397 -14.38 -10.90 -7.15
N ASN A 398 -13.41 -10.96 -8.06
CA ASN A 398 -13.57 -10.64 -9.48
C ASN A 398 -14.33 -9.32 -9.68
N THR A 399 -13.92 -8.28 -8.95
CA THR A 399 -14.62 -7.00 -8.89
C THR A 399 -13.66 -5.84 -9.13
N LEU A 400 -13.99 -4.99 -10.10
CA LEU A 400 -13.34 -3.71 -10.35
C LEU A 400 -14.09 -2.61 -9.61
N TYR A 401 -13.38 -1.82 -8.81
CA TYR A 401 -13.93 -0.67 -8.11
C TYR A 401 -13.36 0.64 -8.69
N SER A 402 -14.21 1.62 -8.94
CA SER A 402 -13.80 2.93 -9.45
C SER A 402 -14.86 4.00 -9.12
N TYR A 403 -14.66 5.25 -9.55
CA TYR A 403 -15.62 6.34 -9.30
C TYR A 403 -15.76 7.32 -10.46
N ARG A 404 -16.87 8.07 -10.47
CA ARG A 404 -17.07 9.20 -11.38
C ARG A 404 -16.23 10.38 -10.93
N ARG A 405 -15.62 11.04 -11.90
CA ARG A 405 -14.74 12.17 -11.66
C ARG A 405 -14.86 13.20 -12.78
N GLY A 406 -14.74 14.47 -12.43
CA GLY A 406 -14.71 15.57 -13.39
C GLY A 406 -13.38 15.67 -14.11
N GLU A 407 -13.34 16.46 -15.19
CA GLU A 407 -12.08 16.81 -15.86
C GLU A 407 -11.13 17.50 -14.88
N GLY A 408 -9.87 17.05 -14.86
CA GLY A 408 -8.83 17.62 -13.99
C GLY A 408 -8.93 17.25 -12.50
N GLN A 409 -9.97 16.53 -12.06
CA GLN A 409 -10.07 16.06 -10.66
C GLN A 409 -8.96 15.06 -10.33
N THR A 410 -8.63 14.18 -11.28
CA THR A 410 -7.59 13.17 -11.16
C THR A 410 -6.70 13.21 -12.39
N ALA A 411 -5.52 12.61 -12.29
CA ALA A 411 -4.61 12.55 -13.43
C ALA A 411 -5.12 11.62 -14.55
N ASN A 412 -5.85 10.56 -14.19
CA ASN A 412 -6.45 9.63 -15.13
C ASN A 412 -7.96 9.85 -15.22
N THR A 413 -8.54 9.76 -16.42
CA THR A 413 -9.99 9.75 -16.59
C THR A 413 -10.59 8.44 -16.08
N LEU A 414 -11.91 8.41 -15.87
CA LEU A 414 -12.60 7.16 -15.53
C LEU A 414 -12.36 6.09 -16.61
N ASP A 415 -12.51 6.42 -17.89
CA ASP A 415 -12.32 5.44 -18.96
C ASP A 415 -10.89 4.89 -19.02
N ALA A 416 -9.87 5.74 -18.79
CA ALA A 416 -8.48 5.30 -18.72
C ALA A 416 -8.28 4.32 -17.55
N THR A 417 -8.86 4.64 -16.39
CA THR A 417 -8.82 3.76 -15.20
C THR A 417 -9.53 2.43 -15.46
N LEU A 418 -10.70 2.45 -16.09
CA LEU A 418 -11.43 1.22 -16.43
C LEU A 418 -10.61 0.34 -17.37
N ARG A 419 -9.94 0.92 -18.38
CA ARG A 419 -9.05 0.18 -19.28
C ARG A 419 -7.84 -0.41 -18.55
N HIS A 420 -7.22 0.38 -17.67
CA HIS A 420 -6.09 -0.05 -16.82
C HIS A 420 -6.47 -1.25 -15.95
N GLU A 421 -7.48 -1.11 -15.11
CA GLU A 421 -7.88 -2.17 -14.16
C GLU A 421 -8.45 -3.41 -14.86
N THR A 422 -9.06 -3.25 -16.04
CA THR A 422 -9.49 -4.39 -16.85
C THR A 422 -8.29 -5.20 -17.36
N ALA A 423 -7.14 -4.57 -17.57
CA ALA A 423 -5.93 -5.29 -17.96
C ALA A 423 -5.48 -6.27 -16.86
N HIS A 424 -5.55 -5.86 -15.59
CA HIS A 424 -5.26 -6.77 -14.46
C HIS A 424 -6.23 -7.95 -14.37
N ALA A 425 -7.52 -7.74 -14.66
CA ALA A 425 -8.47 -8.84 -14.75
C ALA A 425 -8.09 -9.86 -15.84
N VAL A 426 -7.56 -9.39 -16.97
CA VAL A 426 -7.10 -10.26 -18.06
C VAL A 426 -5.77 -10.93 -17.69
N THR A 427 -4.78 -10.22 -17.15
CA THR A 427 -3.49 -10.82 -16.79
C THR A 427 -3.65 -11.87 -15.69
N ALA A 428 -4.54 -11.64 -14.71
CA ALA A 428 -4.89 -12.61 -13.68
C ALA A 428 -5.54 -13.88 -14.25
N ALA A 429 -6.39 -13.77 -15.28
CA ALA A 429 -7.09 -14.92 -15.85
C ALA A 429 -6.33 -15.64 -16.97
N TYR A 430 -5.38 -14.98 -17.63
CA TYR A 430 -4.73 -15.48 -18.85
C TYR A 430 -3.21 -15.60 -18.77
N LEU A 431 -2.54 -14.81 -17.93
CA LEU A 431 -1.08 -14.66 -18.00
C LEU A 431 -0.33 -15.22 -16.79
N PHE A 432 -0.80 -14.93 -15.57
CA PHE A 432 -0.08 -15.25 -14.33
C PHE A 432 -0.78 -16.38 -13.55
N PRO A 433 -0.35 -17.66 -13.69
CA PRO A 433 -0.98 -18.76 -12.97
C PRO A 433 -0.87 -18.62 -11.45
N GLY A 434 -1.96 -18.95 -10.77
CA GLY A 434 -2.10 -18.86 -9.33
C GLY A 434 -2.72 -17.54 -8.87
N GLN A 435 -2.97 -17.46 -7.57
CA GLN A 435 -3.53 -16.26 -6.92
C GLN A 435 -2.45 -15.56 -6.11
N TRP A 436 -2.72 -14.32 -5.72
CA TRP A 436 -1.83 -13.49 -4.89
C TRP A 436 -1.21 -14.27 -3.70
N LEU A 437 -2.03 -15.05 -2.98
CA LEU A 437 -1.57 -15.81 -1.80
C LEU A 437 -1.03 -17.22 -2.12
N SER A 438 -0.98 -17.62 -3.40
CA SER A 438 -0.48 -18.93 -3.79
C SER A 438 1.04 -19.02 -3.57
N PRO A 439 1.55 -20.14 -3.02
CA PRO A 439 2.99 -20.35 -2.90
C PRO A 439 3.70 -20.18 -4.24
N GLY A 440 4.76 -19.37 -4.26
CA GLY A 440 5.55 -19.10 -5.47
C GLY A 440 4.97 -18.04 -6.41
N TYR A 441 3.76 -17.51 -6.19
CA TYR A 441 3.20 -16.43 -7.01
C TYR A 441 4.10 -15.18 -7.03
N HIS A 442 4.79 -14.91 -5.92
CA HIS A 442 5.74 -13.79 -5.77
C HIS A 442 7.20 -14.17 -6.04
N ALA A 443 7.48 -15.38 -6.54
CA ALA A 443 8.86 -15.84 -6.72
C ALA A 443 9.66 -14.94 -7.67
N GLU A 444 9.03 -14.40 -8.71
CA GLU A 444 9.64 -13.55 -9.72
C GLU A 444 8.94 -12.18 -9.81
N PRO A 445 9.67 -11.09 -10.10
CA PRO A 445 9.09 -9.75 -10.21
C PRO A 445 8.31 -9.61 -11.51
N LYS A 446 7.00 -9.34 -11.38
CA LYS A 446 6.07 -9.25 -12.52
C LYS A 446 5.45 -7.86 -12.71
N GLY A 447 5.71 -6.93 -11.78
CA GLY A 447 5.12 -5.58 -11.80
C GLY A 447 5.40 -4.81 -13.09
N TRP A 448 6.61 -4.93 -13.66
CA TRP A 448 6.96 -4.21 -14.89
C TRP A 448 6.08 -4.62 -16.07
N PHE A 449 5.65 -5.88 -16.12
CA PHE A 449 4.80 -6.40 -17.18
C PHE A 449 3.34 -6.09 -16.88
N ASP A 450 2.87 -6.40 -15.67
CA ASP A 450 1.46 -6.25 -15.29
C ASP A 450 1.04 -4.77 -15.33
N GLU A 451 1.77 -3.90 -14.65
CA GLU A 451 1.52 -2.46 -14.63
C GLU A 451 1.83 -1.82 -15.99
N GLY A 452 2.92 -2.25 -16.64
CA GLY A 452 3.28 -1.73 -17.97
C GLY A 452 2.20 -1.99 -19.02
N LEU A 453 1.62 -3.19 -19.03
CA LEU A 453 0.51 -3.54 -19.92
C LEU A 453 -0.77 -2.77 -19.55
N ALA A 454 -1.06 -2.63 -18.26
CA ALA A 454 -2.20 -1.85 -17.78
C ALA A 454 -2.10 -0.38 -18.22
N GLU A 455 -0.91 0.22 -18.17
CA GLU A 455 -0.68 1.60 -18.63
C GLU A 455 -0.74 1.74 -20.17
N VAL A 456 -0.31 0.72 -20.92
CA VAL A 456 -0.55 0.68 -22.39
C VAL A 456 -2.05 0.68 -22.67
N MET A 457 -2.81 -0.11 -21.91
CA MET A 457 -4.26 -0.17 -22.06
C MET A 457 -4.95 1.14 -21.64
N ALA A 458 -4.48 1.79 -20.58
CA ALA A 458 -5.00 3.08 -20.13
C ALA A 458 -4.97 4.14 -21.24
N ALA A 459 -3.89 4.16 -22.03
CA ALA A 459 -3.71 5.09 -23.15
C ALA A 459 -4.55 4.75 -24.39
N GLN A 460 -5.05 3.52 -24.51
CA GLN A 460 -5.62 3.00 -25.75
C GLN A 460 -7.10 3.34 -25.92
N THR A 461 -7.35 4.51 -26.52
CA THR A 461 -8.71 5.02 -26.77
C THR A 461 -9.35 4.47 -28.05
N GLN A 462 -8.54 3.94 -28.99
CA GLN A 462 -9.00 3.38 -30.26
C GLN A 462 -8.79 1.85 -30.28
N PRO A 463 -9.81 1.02 -29.98
CA PRO A 463 -9.62 -0.42 -29.77
C PRO A 463 -9.11 -1.22 -30.98
N LYS A 464 -9.23 -0.65 -32.18
CA LYS A 464 -8.80 -1.23 -33.47
C LYS A 464 -7.65 -0.45 -34.14
N GLY A 465 -7.17 0.61 -33.52
CA GLY A 465 -6.08 1.44 -34.04
C GLY A 465 -4.69 0.92 -33.62
N PRO A 466 -3.61 1.54 -34.12
CA PRO A 466 -2.27 1.30 -33.61
C PRO A 466 -2.17 1.65 -32.12
N LEU A 467 -1.13 1.12 -31.44
CA LEU A 467 -0.88 1.44 -30.04
C LEU A 467 -0.58 2.92 -29.88
N GLN A 468 -1.28 3.57 -28.95
CA GLN A 468 -1.15 4.99 -28.68
C GLN A 468 -0.12 5.24 -27.58
N PRO A 469 0.73 6.28 -27.69
CA PRO A 469 1.64 6.63 -26.62
C PRO A 469 0.88 7.26 -25.45
N HIS A 470 1.28 6.92 -24.22
CA HIS A 470 0.71 7.54 -23.02
C HIS A 470 1.36 8.92 -22.81
N ARG A 471 0.68 9.99 -23.23
CA ARG A 471 1.23 11.36 -23.28
C ARG A 471 1.92 11.82 -21.99
N ARG A 472 1.31 11.57 -20.82
CA ARG A 472 1.87 11.96 -19.51
C ARG A 472 3.16 11.19 -19.17
N HIS A 473 3.16 9.87 -19.37
CA HIS A 473 4.31 9.02 -19.11
C HIS A 473 5.45 9.34 -20.08
N LEU A 474 5.15 9.58 -21.36
CA LEU A 474 6.13 10.05 -22.33
C LEU A 474 6.77 11.37 -21.89
N ALA A 475 5.97 12.37 -21.52
CA ALA A 475 6.47 13.64 -21.00
C ALA A 475 7.31 13.46 -19.73
N THR A 476 6.92 12.54 -18.84
CA THR A 476 7.66 12.23 -17.61
C THR A 476 9.02 11.61 -17.95
N ILE A 477 9.04 10.59 -18.82
CA ILE A 477 10.27 9.90 -19.23
C ILE A 477 11.24 10.86 -19.94
N CYS A 478 10.74 11.70 -20.84
CA CYS A 478 11.58 12.68 -21.56
C CYS A 478 12.11 13.81 -20.67
N ALA A 479 11.49 14.05 -19.50
CA ALA A 479 11.92 15.07 -18.55
C ALA A 479 12.89 14.55 -17.47
N LEU A 480 13.13 13.23 -17.40
CA LEU A 480 13.99 12.67 -16.37
C LEU A 480 15.46 13.11 -16.55
N PRO A 481 16.16 13.48 -15.47
CA PRO A 481 17.58 13.85 -15.54
C PRO A 481 18.47 12.66 -15.89
N LEU A 482 18.00 11.44 -15.64
CA LEU A 482 18.66 10.18 -15.97
C LEU A 482 17.60 9.20 -16.49
N LYS A 483 17.89 8.50 -17.60
CA LYS A 483 17.02 7.41 -18.07
C LYS A 483 16.87 6.32 -17.00
N PRO A 484 15.71 5.67 -16.89
CA PRO A 484 15.51 4.57 -15.95
C PRO A 484 16.50 3.43 -16.23
N ALA A 485 17.04 2.83 -15.17
CA ALA A 485 17.85 1.62 -15.28
C ALA A 485 16.93 0.41 -15.52
N LEU A 486 17.19 -0.34 -16.59
CA LEU A 486 16.33 -1.44 -17.02
C LEU A 486 16.31 -2.56 -15.98
N ALA A 487 17.48 -2.96 -15.48
CA ALA A 487 17.61 -4.02 -14.49
C ALA A 487 16.85 -3.66 -13.20
N ASP A 488 16.94 -2.40 -12.75
CA ASP A 488 16.22 -1.93 -11.56
C ASP A 488 14.71 -1.94 -11.77
N LEU A 489 14.22 -1.55 -12.96
CA LEU A 489 12.80 -1.57 -13.28
C LEU A 489 12.24 -2.99 -13.28
N VAL A 490 12.87 -3.93 -13.99
CA VAL A 490 12.32 -5.28 -14.14
C VAL A 490 12.49 -6.12 -12.87
N ALA A 491 13.45 -5.77 -12.01
CA ALA A 491 13.61 -6.38 -10.69
C ALA A 491 12.70 -5.74 -9.61
N ARG A 492 12.08 -4.58 -9.88
CA ARG A 492 11.33 -3.82 -8.89
C ARG A 492 10.14 -4.60 -8.37
N ARG A 493 9.98 -4.58 -7.04
CA ARG A 493 8.87 -5.20 -6.32
C ARG A 493 8.05 -4.18 -5.54
N GLU A 494 8.69 -3.10 -5.13
CA GLU A 494 8.12 -1.97 -4.42
C GLU A 494 6.99 -1.32 -5.20
N GLY A 495 5.84 -1.14 -4.55
CA GLY A 495 4.63 -0.59 -5.15
C GLY A 495 3.82 -1.60 -5.98
N TYR A 496 4.29 -2.84 -6.10
CA TYR A 496 3.53 -3.94 -6.68
C TYR A 496 3.29 -5.03 -5.64
N ASP A 497 4.28 -5.88 -5.35
CA ASP A 497 4.16 -6.96 -4.35
C ASP A 497 4.98 -6.77 -3.06
N GLN A 498 5.68 -5.64 -2.97
CA GLN A 498 6.27 -5.14 -1.75
C GLN A 498 5.82 -3.70 -1.51
N TYR A 499 5.86 -3.27 -0.25
CA TYR A 499 5.55 -1.89 0.10
C TYR A 499 6.52 -0.93 -0.62
N GLY A 500 6.00 0.11 -1.25
CA GLY A 500 6.79 1.20 -1.82
C GLY A 500 6.08 1.86 -2.99
N MET A 501 6.85 2.42 -3.94
CA MET A 501 6.31 3.04 -5.15
C MET A 501 6.83 2.36 -6.42
N PHE A 502 5.92 2.11 -7.35
CA PHE A 502 6.23 1.50 -8.63
C PHE A 502 6.53 2.56 -9.71
N ASP A 503 7.32 2.20 -10.72
CA ASP A 503 7.69 3.09 -11.83
C ASP A 503 6.73 2.96 -13.02
N TYR A 504 5.50 3.43 -12.87
CA TYR A 504 4.49 3.34 -13.94
C TYR A 504 4.97 3.94 -15.27
N PRO A 505 5.62 5.13 -15.32
CA PRO A 505 6.10 5.68 -16.57
C PRO A 505 7.16 4.80 -17.25
N ALA A 506 8.11 4.23 -16.49
CA ALA A 506 9.15 3.39 -17.05
C ALA A 506 8.61 2.01 -17.47
N ALA A 507 7.69 1.43 -16.70
CA ALA A 507 7.00 0.19 -17.05
C ALA A 507 6.16 0.35 -18.32
N TRP A 508 5.41 1.45 -18.43
CA TRP A 508 4.71 1.81 -19.67
C TRP A 508 5.68 1.91 -20.84
N ALA A 509 6.78 2.65 -20.69
CA ALA A 509 7.76 2.85 -21.76
C ALA A 509 8.37 1.52 -22.21
N LEU A 510 8.71 0.62 -21.27
CA LEU A 510 9.21 -0.71 -21.59
C LEU A 510 8.16 -1.54 -22.32
N MET A 511 6.93 -1.62 -21.80
CA MET A 511 5.89 -2.43 -22.42
C MET A 511 5.47 -1.89 -23.80
N HIS A 512 5.41 -0.56 -23.96
CA HIS A 512 5.15 0.08 -25.24
C HIS A 512 6.22 -0.31 -26.27
N PHE A 513 7.51 -0.16 -25.94
CA PHE A 513 8.63 -0.60 -26.78
C PHE A 513 8.55 -2.08 -27.16
N LEU A 514 8.26 -2.95 -26.18
CA LEU A 514 8.15 -4.38 -26.42
C LEU A 514 6.99 -4.71 -27.38
N LEU A 515 5.85 -4.04 -27.27
CA LEU A 515 4.71 -4.31 -28.15
C LEU A 515 4.85 -3.70 -29.54
N THR A 516 5.50 -2.54 -29.68
CA THR A 516 5.59 -1.82 -30.96
C THR A 516 6.85 -2.12 -31.76
N GLU A 517 7.99 -2.30 -31.09
CA GLU A 517 9.31 -2.40 -31.74
C GLU A 517 9.96 -3.79 -31.53
N ARG A 518 9.60 -4.52 -30.46
CA ARG A 518 10.13 -5.86 -30.15
C ARG A 518 9.02 -6.91 -29.89
N PRO A 519 8.01 -7.08 -30.76
CA PRO A 519 6.84 -7.92 -30.47
C PRO A 519 7.19 -9.40 -30.23
N ALA A 520 8.27 -9.91 -30.81
CA ALA A 520 8.75 -11.26 -30.53
C ALA A 520 9.24 -11.43 -29.07
N ALA A 521 9.88 -10.41 -28.50
CA ALA A 521 10.28 -10.39 -27.10
C ALA A 521 9.05 -10.33 -26.18
N ALA A 522 8.07 -9.48 -26.50
CA ALA A 522 6.80 -9.42 -25.76
C ALA A 522 6.11 -10.80 -25.72
N ALA A 523 6.02 -11.49 -26.86
CA ALA A 523 5.44 -12.82 -26.94
C ALA A 523 6.24 -13.87 -26.13
N ALA A 524 7.57 -13.80 -26.16
CA ALA A 524 8.44 -14.68 -25.37
C ALA A 524 8.24 -14.48 -23.86
N PHE A 525 8.16 -13.22 -23.40
CA PHE A 525 7.86 -12.91 -22.00
C PHE A 525 6.47 -13.41 -21.59
N SER A 526 5.44 -13.16 -22.40
CA SER A 526 4.08 -13.64 -22.13
C SER A 526 4.04 -15.17 -22.00
N HIS A 527 4.68 -15.88 -22.92
CA HIS A 527 4.77 -17.33 -22.88
C HIS A 527 5.52 -17.83 -21.64
N ALA A 528 6.64 -17.18 -21.29
CA ALA A 528 7.44 -17.56 -20.13
C ALA A 528 6.69 -17.38 -18.81
N TRP A 529 5.91 -16.30 -18.66
CA TRP A 529 5.01 -16.11 -17.53
C TRP A 529 3.92 -17.18 -17.49
N ARG A 530 3.24 -17.40 -18.62
CA ARG A 530 2.14 -18.36 -18.75
C ARG A 530 2.55 -19.79 -18.38
N THR A 531 3.79 -20.15 -18.70
CA THR A 531 4.37 -21.48 -18.45
C THR A 531 5.22 -21.55 -17.18
N GLN A 532 5.28 -20.46 -16.39
CA GLN A 532 6.06 -20.37 -15.15
C GLN A 532 7.57 -20.62 -15.35
N THR A 533 8.09 -20.35 -16.55
CA THR A 533 9.50 -20.49 -16.93
C THR A 533 10.28 -19.17 -16.89
N TYR A 534 9.60 -18.03 -16.69
CA TYR A 534 10.27 -16.73 -16.52
C TYR A 534 11.24 -16.76 -15.33
N ARG A 535 12.45 -16.23 -15.52
CA ARG A 535 13.46 -16.01 -14.47
C ARG A 535 14.11 -14.66 -14.69
N LEU A 536 14.17 -13.82 -13.66
CA LEU A 536 14.78 -12.48 -13.75
C LEU A 536 16.21 -12.52 -14.31
N ARG A 537 17.03 -13.47 -13.86
CA ARG A 537 18.43 -13.59 -14.29
C ARG A 537 18.62 -13.85 -15.79
N ASP A 538 17.61 -14.44 -16.43
CA ASP A 538 17.61 -14.86 -17.84
C ASP A 538 16.86 -13.85 -18.73
N TRP A 539 16.49 -12.69 -18.17
CA TRP A 539 15.62 -11.70 -18.83
C TRP A 539 16.16 -11.22 -20.19
N PRO A 540 17.46 -10.85 -20.34
CA PRO A 540 17.97 -10.42 -21.64
C PRO A 540 17.87 -11.53 -22.69
N GLN A 541 18.26 -12.76 -22.34
CA GLN A 541 18.26 -13.88 -23.26
C GLN A 541 16.84 -14.27 -23.67
N LEU A 542 15.89 -14.23 -22.74
CA LEU A 542 14.48 -14.47 -23.01
C LEU A 542 13.90 -13.46 -24.01
N GLY A 543 14.33 -12.20 -23.93
CA GLY A 543 13.95 -11.16 -24.88
C GLY A 543 14.76 -11.13 -26.18
N GLY A 544 15.76 -12.00 -26.32
CA GLY A 544 16.61 -12.10 -27.52
C GLY A 544 17.83 -11.17 -27.54
N TRP A 545 18.20 -10.57 -26.41
CA TRP A 545 19.43 -9.78 -26.24
C TRP A 545 20.58 -10.65 -25.71
N PRO A 546 21.84 -10.33 -26.08
CA PRO A 546 23.00 -11.07 -25.57
C PRO A 546 23.23 -10.85 -24.06
N ASP A 547 22.99 -9.63 -23.56
CA ASP A 547 23.20 -9.23 -22.18
C ASP A 547 22.32 -8.03 -21.78
N TRP A 548 22.41 -7.64 -20.50
CA TRP A 548 21.67 -6.50 -19.93
C TRP A 548 22.03 -5.16 -20.57
N ALA A 549 23.30 -4.94 -20.93
CA ALA A 549 23.76 -3.67 -21.48
C ALA A 549 23.19 -3.45 -22.89
N ALA A 550 23.14 -4.51 -23.71
CA ALA A 550 22.52 -4.47 -25.03
C ALA A 550 21.01 -4.23 -24.93
N ALA A 551 20.32 -4.88 -23.99
CA ALA A 551 18.90 -4.67 -23.77
C ALA A 551 18.58 -3.24 -23.32
N GLU A 552 19.35 -2.71 -22.37
CA GLU A 552 19.18 -1.34 -21.86
C GLU A 552 19.48 -0.31 -22.95
N ALA A 553 20.57 -0.48 -23.71
CA ALA A 553 20.92 0.43 -24.80
C ALA A 553 19.85 0.46 -25.91
N ASP A 554 19.27 -0.69 -26.26
CA ASP A 554 18.21 -0.79 -27.27
C ASP A 554 16.93 -0.07 -26.81
N TRP A 555 16.52 -0.28 -25.56
CA TRP A 555 15.37 0.43 -24.98
C TRP A 555 15.62 1.92 -24.82
N HIS A 556 16.80 2.33 -24.37
CA HIS A 556 17.18 3.74 -24.26
C HIS A 556 17.23 4.44 -25.61
N ALA A 557 17.66 3.75 -26.67
CA ALA A 557 17.61 4.27 -28.03
C ALA A 557 16.16 4.50 -28.51
N ALA A 558 15.21 3.67 -28.09
CA ALA A 558 13.79 3.90 -28.37
C ALA A 558 13.27 5.14 -27.62
N ILE A 559 13.59 5.28 -26.34
CA ILE A 559 13.28 6.49 -25.57
C ILE A 559 13.83 7.74 -26.24
N ASP A 560 15.09 7.71 -26.70
CA ASP A 560 15.70 8.84 -27.42
C ASP A 560 14.95 9.20 -28.70
N ARG A 561 14.43 8.22 -29.44
CA ARG A 561 13.62 8.48 -30.64
C ARG A 561 12.27 9.11 -30.31
N TRP A 562 11.64 8.73 -29.19
CA TRP A 562 10.33 9.28 -28.81
C TRP A 562 10.41 10.67 -28.19
N CYS A 563 11.57 11.06 -27.66
CA CYS A 563 11.81 12.36 -27.01
C CYS A 563 12.39 13.44 -27.95
N GLN A 564 12.70 13.09 -29.21
CA GLN A 564 13.03 14.02 -30.29
C GLN A 564 11.76 14.53 -30.97
#